data_AF-A0A292REJ1-F1
#
_entry.id   AF-A0A292REJ1-F1
#
_cell.length_a   1.000
_cell.length_b   1.000
_cell.length_c   1.000
_cell.angle_alpha   90.00
_cell.angle_beta   90.00
_cell.angle_gamma   90.00
#
_symmetry.space_group_name_H-M   'P 1'
#
loop_
_entity.id
_entity.type
_entity.pdbx_description
1 polymer ?
#
loop_
_entity_poly.entity_id
_entity_poly.type
_entity_poly.pdbx_seq_one_letter_code
_entity_poly.pdbx_strand_id
1 'polypeptide(L)'
;MEKKTYLQESIKNGRLMRWNMMPLKVYIAPMKFYSKQGQDLKYRQYVKRALDEWHKVSNGKVSFIVVDNLLSSNINIDWKRVERQALGHCYFQYDKSNRLYSAEVAIGLTEGLVHADYMDEEEVYHTILHEIGHAVGLGHSPFKRDIMYTPHQKGIMHVGDGDRLSINWLYTFPQGKSVAEIASKYGVGGSDIDEVVAKIISKQAKTEFEKVKDNVEPTQQRNLLEESEAIANLRKYHMALQNIKISNDLTEQIRKNYRDMNR
;
A
#
# COMPACT_ATOMS: atom_id res chain seq x y z
N MET A 1 17.77 14.98 -2.60
CA MET A 1 16.97 13.79 -2.95
C MET A 1 15.50 14.19 -2.81
N GLU A 2 14.66 13.85 -3.77
CA GLU A 2 13.24 14.24 -3.74
C GLU A 2 12.51 13.51 -2.60
N LYS A 3 11.71 14.25 -1.81
CA LYS A 3 10.89 13.66 -0.75
C LYS A 3 9.80 12.80 -1.39
N LYS A 4 9.61 11.58 -0.90
CA LYS A 4 8.55 10.65 -1.36
C LYS A 4 7.41 10.52 -0.35
N THR A 5 7.68 10.85 0.90
CA THR A 5 6.76 10.84 2.03
C THR A 5 6.81 12.18 2.75
N TYR A 6 5.94 12.34 3.75
CA TYR A 6 5.91 13.50 4.64
C TYR A 6 5.81 13.09 6.12
N LEU A 7 6.43 11.97 6.46
CA LEU A 7 6.46 11.41 7.82
C LEU A 7 7.16 12.30 8.82
N GLN A 8 7.95 13.28 8.37
CA GLN A 8 8.58 14.23 9.28
C GLN A 8 7.54 15.01 10.09
N GLU A 9 6.33 15.22 9.55
CA GLU A 9 5.21 15.84 10.26
C GLU A 9 4.63 14.95 11.38
N SER A 10 4.84 13.64 11.30
CA SER A 10 4.45 12.66 12.32
C SER A 10 5.52 12.46 13.41
N ILE A 11 6.64 13.20 13.35
CA ILE A 11 7.67 13.20 14.41
C ILE A 11 7.31 14.25 15.45
N LYS A 12 7.22 13.85 16.72
CA LYS A 12 7.07 14.78 17.87
C LYS A 12 8.19 14.52 18.87
N ASN A 13 8.83 15.57 19.37
CA ASN A 13 9.97 15.44 20.30
C ASN A 13 11.08 14.50 19.78
N GLY A 14 11.33 14.51 18.45
CA GLY A 14 12.34 13.67 17.80
C GLY A 14 11.99 12.19 17.65
N ARG A 15 10.75 11.77 17.99
CA ARG A 15 10.31 10.37 17.94
C ARG A 15 9.01 10.23 17.14
N LEU A 16 8.86 9.08 16.47
CA LEU A 16 7.71 8.79 15.63
C LEU A 16 6.43 8.60 16.46
N MET A 17 5.42 9.43 16.19
CA MET A 17 4.12 9.37 16.82
C MET A 17 3.16 8.52 15.98
N ARG A 18 2.53 7.51 16.59
CA ARG A 18 1.45 6.74 15.95
C ARG A 18 0.61 5.96 16.96
N TRP A 19 -0.50 5.41 16.49
CA TRP A 19 -1.27 4.38 17.19
C TRP A 19 -0.48 3.07 17.23
N ASN A 20 -0.67 2.28 18.29
CA ASN A 20 -0.04 0.96 18.44
C ASN A 20 -1.05 -0.18 18.65
N MET A 21 -2.34 0.11 18.50
CA MET A 21 -3.44 -0.83 18.62
C MET A 21 -4.33 -0.72 17.38
N MET A 22 -4.96 -1.84 17.02
CA MET A 22 -5.94 -1.95 15.94
C MET A 22 -6.97 -3.03 16.32
N PRO A 23 -8.24 -2.92 15.86
CA PRO A 23 -8.81 -1.78 15.17
C PRO A 23 -9.01 -0.57 16.10
N LEU A 24 -8.98 0.64 15.53
CA LEU A 24 -9.33 1.87 16.24
C LEU A 24 -10.85 1.98 16.36
N LYS A 25 -11.34 2.23 17.57
CA LYS A 25 -12.76 2.43 17.84
C LYS A 25 -13.15 3.87 17.47
N VAL A 26 -14.12 4.03 16.59
CA VAL A 26 -14.57 5.33 16.09
C VAL A 26 -15.99 5.60 16.55
N TYR A 27 -16.19 6.67 17.31
CA TYR A 27 -17.52 7.19 17.63
C TYR A 27 -17.87 8.31 16.65
N ILE A 28 -19.06 8.25 16.07
CA ILE A 28 -19.60 9.30 15.19
C ILE A 28 -20.76 9.94 15.93
N ALA A 29 -20.60 11.19 16.36
CA ALA A 29 -21.64 11.92 17.06
C ALA A 29 -22.88 12.09 16.17
N PRO A 30 -24.10 12.09 16.74
CA PRO A 30 -25.28 12.51 15.99
C PRO A 30 -25.20 14.00 15.69
N MET A 31 -25.68 14.43 14.51
CA MET A 31 -25.83 15.86 14.21
C MET A 31 -26.87 16.51 15.12
N LYS A 32 -26.48 17.57 15.85
CA LYS A 32 -27.34 18.25 16.84
C LYS A 32 -27.95 19.58 16.36
N PHE A 33 -27.71 19.97 15.12
CA PHE A 33 -28.23 21.21 14.53
C PHE A 33 -29.08 20.91 13.28
N TYR A 34 -29.73 21.94 12.70
CA TYR A 34 -30.63 21.81 11.55
C TYR A 34 -29.92 21.18 10.34
N SER A 35 -29.90 19.86 10.27
CA SER A 35 -29.58 19.08 9.08
C SER A 35 -30.86 18.87 8.30
N LYS A 36 -30.82 18.99 6.97
CA LYS A 36 -31.95 18.56 6.14
C LYS A 36 -32.23 17.08 6.40
N GLN A 37 -33.50 16.66 6.30
CA GLN A 37 -33.87 15.25 6.50
C GLN A 37 -32.98 14.32 5.63
N GLY A 38 -32.35 13.32 6.25
CA GLY A 38 -31.45 12.37 5.58
C GLY A 38 -29.98 12.80 5.45
N GLN A 39 -29.63 14.04 5.76
CA GLN A 39 -28.25 14.54 5.64
C GLN A 39 -27.29 13.93 6.68
N ASP A 40 -27.75 13.70 7.91
CA ASP A 40 -26.98 13.01 8.96
C ASP A 40 -26.57 11.59 8.50
N LEU A 41 -27.52 10.82 7.97
CA LEU A 41 -27.25 9.48 7.45
C LEU A 41 -26.21 9.50 6.32
N LYS A 42 -26.32 10.45 5.39
CA LYS A 42 -25.39 10.62 4.28
C LYS A 42 -23.97 10.92 4.75
N TYR A 43 -23.80 11.90 5.65
CA TYR A 43 -22.46 12.24 6.14
C TYR A 43 -21.87 11.17 7.05
N ARG A 44 -22.70 10.43 7.80
CA ARG A 44 -22.26 9.22 8.50
C ARG A 44 -21.74 8.15 7.53
N GLN A 45 -22.36 8.00 6.35
CA GLN A 45 -21.85 7.10 5.30
C GLN A 45 -20.53 7.61 4.70
N TYR A 46 -20.35 8.92 4.55
CA TYR A 46 -19.08 9.52 4.12
C TYR A 46 -17.93 9.24 5.07
N VAL A 47 -18.18 9.37 6.38
CA VAL A 47 -17.21 8.96 7.40
C VAL A 47 -16.85 7.48 7.25
N LYS A 48 -17.86 6.59 7.16
CA LYS A 48 -17.61 5.15 6.98
C LYS A 48 -16.80 4.85 5.72
N ARG A 49 -17.09 5.52 4.60
CA ARG A 49 -16.36 5.40 3.34
C ARG A 49 -14.91 5.86 3.52
N ALA A 50 -14.67 7.00 4.16
CA ALA A 50 -13.32 7.50 4.38
C ALA A 50 -12.49 6.60 5.32
N LEU A 51 -13.11 6.01 6.35
CA LEU A 51 -12.46 4.97 7.18
C LEU A 51 -12.05 3.75 6.34
N ASP A 52 -12.93 3.28 5.44
CA ASP A 52 -12.65 2.18 4.54
C ASP A 52 -11.53 2.51 3.52
N GLU A 53 -11.52 3.72 2.97
CA GLU A 53 -10.42 4.19 2.10
C GLU A 53 -9.08 4.14 2.83
N TRP A 54 -8.98 4.70 4.05
CA TRP A 54 -7.74 4.64 4.85
C TRP A 54 -7.34 3.21 5.22
N HIS A 55 -8.30 2.32 5.48
CA HIS A 55 -8.04 0.90 5.68
C HIS A 55 -7.42 0.24 4.43
N LYS A 56 -8.04 0.46 3.26
CA LYS A 56 -7.58 -0.09 1.97
C LYS A 56 -6.20 0.42 1.59
N VAL A 57 -5.98 1.74 1.60
CA VAL A 57 -4.72 2.33 1.15
C VAL A 57 -3.55 2.02 2.08
N SER A 58 -3.81 1.75 3.37
CA SER A 58 -2.81 1.28 4.32
C SER A 58 -2.53 -0.23 4.24
N ASN A 59 -3.12 -0.94 3.27
CA ASN A 59 -3.04 -2.39 3.12
C ASN A 59 -3.45 -3.13 4.40
N GLY A 60 -4.50 -2.63 5.08
CA GLY A 60 -5.02 -3.22 6.31
C GLY A 60 -4.20 -2.95 7.57
N LYS A 61 -3.10 -2.19 7.49
CA LYS A 61 -2.28 -1.81 8.66
C LYS A 61 -3.02 -0.91 9.64
N VAL A 62 -3.94 -0.10 9.12
CA VAL A 62 -4.91 0.67 9.91
C VAL A 62 -6.28 0.04 9.70
N SER A 63 -7.01 -0.20 10.78
CA SER A 63 -8.36 -0.73 10.72
C SER A 63 -9.25 -0.06 11.76
N PHE A 64 -10.56 -0.08 11.52
CA PHE A 64 -11.52 0.68 12.29
C PHE A 64 -12.74 -0.17 12.65
N ILE A 65 -13.36 0.18 13.77
CA ILE A 65 -14.69 -0.31 14.14
C ILE A 65 -15.52 0.87 14.64
N VAL A 66 -16.71 1.05 14.08
CA VAL A 66 -17.64 2.09 14.55
C VAL A 66 -18.31 1.61 15.83
N VAL A 67 -18.32 2.44 16.86
CA VAL A 67 -18.94 2.17 18.16
C VAL A 67 -19.98 3.23 18.49
N ASP A 68 -20.97 2.86 19.30
CA ASP A 68 -22.07 3.76 19.70
C ASP A 68 -21.79 4.50 21.02
N ASN A 69 -20.64 4.27 21.66
CA ASN A 69 -20.27 4.87 22.94
C ASN A 69 -18.97 5.68 22.85
N LEU A 70 -19.11 7.00 23.04
CA LEU A 70 -18.03 8.00 23.09
C LEU A 70 -16.94 7.69 24.12
N LEU A 71 -17.28 7.13 25.28
CA LEU A 71 -16.27 6.86 26.32
C LEU A 71 -15.37 5.66 25.99
N SER A 72 -15.76 4.89 24.97
CA SER A 72 -15.03 3.69 24.55
C SER A 72 -14.23 3.88 23.26
N SER A 73 -14.34 5.03 22.60
CA SER A 73 -13.70 5.32 21.32
C SER A 73 -12.28 5.86 21.48
N ASN A 74 -11.49 5.60 20.44
CA ASN A 74 -10.16 6.17 20.24
C ASN A 74 -10.23 7.44 19.39
N ILE A 75 -11.15 7.45 18.41
CA ILE A 75 -11.40 8.58 17.52
C ILE A 75 -12.84 9.02 17.70
N ASN A 76 -13.03 10.31 17.94
CA ASN A 76 -14.32 10.93 18.15
C ASN A 76 -14.58 11.92 17.02
N ILE A 77 -15.67 11.72 16.28
CA ILE A 77 -16.06 12.61 15.19
C ILE A 77 -17.26 13.42 15.64
N ASP A 78 -17.10 14.74 15.67
CA ASP A 78 -18.13 15.72 16.03
C ASP A 78 -18.41 16.67 14.87
N TRP A 79 -19.61 17.22 14.84
CA TRP A 79 -20.09 18.11 13.78
C TRP A 79 -20.24 19.53 14.31
N LYS A 80 -19.59 20.48 13.65
CA LYS A 80 -19.61 21.88 14.07
C LYS A 80 -20.14 22.79 12.98
N ARG A 81 -20.81 23.87 13.39
CA ARG A 81 -21.15 24.98 12.49
C ARG A 81 -19.90 25.81 12.27
N VAL A 82 -19.55 26.07 11.02
CA VAL A 82 -18.34 26.85 10.69
C VAL A 82 -18.68 28.32 10.50
N GLU A 83 -17.94 29.19 11.20
CA GLU A 83 -18.03 30.65 11.07
C GLU A 83 -16.87 31.26 10.25
N ARG A 84 -16.44 30.58 9.18
CA ARG A 84 -15.54 31.06 8.08
C ARG A 84 -14.03 30.78 8.16
N GLN A 85 -13.46 30.26 9.26
CA GLN A 85 -11.97 30.15 9.37
C GLN A 85 -11.38 28.78 9.02
N ALA A 86 -12.10 27.68 9.24
CA ALA A 86 -11.62 26.33 8.91
C ALA A 86 -12.76 25.33 8.75
N LEU A 87 -12.68 24.47 7.74
CA LEU A 87 -13.71 23.49 7.41
C LEU A 87 -13.63 22.21 8.25
N GLY A 88 -12.50 21.94 8.88
CA GLY A 88 -12.28 20.79 9.74
C GLY A 88 -11.08 21.02 10.65
N HIS A 89 -11.04 20.28 11.75
CA HIS A 89 -9.86 20.22 12.61
C HIS A 89 -9.77 18.86 13.31
N CYS A 90 -8.57 18.31 13.38
CA CYS A 90 -8.25 17.15 14.19
C CYS A 90 -7.26 17.51 15.29
N TYR A 91 -7.63 17.25 16.54
CA TYR A 91 -6.74 17.32 17.70
C TYR A 91 -6.44 15.91 18.17
N PHE A 92 -5.18 15.60 18.43
CA PHE A 92 -4.80 14.28 18.96
C PHE A 92 -3.97 14.42 20.22
N GLN A 93 -4.03 13.39 21.05
CA GLN A 93 -3.30 13.28 22.29
C GLN A 93 -2.34 12.09 22.23
N TYR A 94 -1.13 12.29 22.73
CA TYR A 94 -0.10 11.27 22.80
C TYR A 94 0.63 11.28 24.14
N ASP A 95 1.12 10.12 24.56
CA ASP A 95 1.86 9.97 25.81
C ASP A 95 3.36 10.29 25.63
N LYS A 96 4.12 10.22 26.73
CA LYS A 96 5.58 10.47 26.73
C LYS A 96 6.37 9.51 25.84
N SER A 97 5.77 8.39 25.43
CA SER A 97 6.35 7.41 24.51
C SER A 97 5.94 7.66 23.06
N ASN A 98 5.28 8.80 22.77
CA ASN A 98 4.72 9.16 21.46
C ASN A 98 3.66 8.16 20.96
N ARG A 99 2.94 7.50 21.88
CA ARG A 99 1.79 6.69 21.52
C ARG A 99 0.54 7.57 21.44
N LEU A 100 -0.15 7.55 20.31
CA LEU A 100 -1.49 8.14 20.22
C LEU A 100 -2.47 7.35 21.09
N TYR A 101 -3.30 8.07 21.86
CA TYR A 101 -4.34 7.46 22.69
C TYR A 101 -5.72 8.11 22.53
N SER A 102 -5.82 9.29 21.92
CA SER A 102 -7.10 9.92 21.56
C SER A 102 -6.95 10.81 20.32
N ALA A 103 -7.98 10.88 19.49
CA ALA A 103 -8.14 11.88 18.43
C ALA A 103 -9.58 12.42 18.39
N GLU A 104 -9.72 13.74 18.40
CA GLU A 104 -10.96 14.50 18.32
C GLU A 104 -11.01 15.19 16.96
N VAL A 105 -11.93 14.76 16.11
CA VAL A 105 -12.15 15.26 14.76
C VAL A 105 -13.42 16.10 14.75
N ALA A 106 -13.29 17.38 14.44
CA ALA A 106 -14.42 18.27 14.21
C ALA A 106 -14.59 18.50 12.72
N ILE A 107 -15.74 18.09 12.17
CA ILE A 107 -16.11 18.36 10.79
C ILE A 107 -17.04 19.55 10.74
N GLY A 108 -16.60 20.57 10.02
CA GLY A 108 -17.32 21.79 9.81
C GLY A 108 -18.37 21.70 8.71
N LEU A 109 -19.61 22.07 9.02
CA LEU A 109 -20.69 22.19 8.04
C LEU A 109 -21.13 23.65 7.92
N THR A 110 -21.44 24.07 6.71
CA THR A 110 -22.02 25.39 6.42
C THR A 110 -23.52 25.27 6.18
N GLU A 111 -24.29 26.33 6.50
CA GLU A 111 -25.74 26.39 6.21
C GLU A 111 -26.05 26.77 4.74
N GLY A 112 -25.05 26.79 3.85
CA GLY A 112 -25.23 27.17 2.43
C GLY A 112 -25.51 28.66 2.18
N LEU A 113 -25.65 29.48 3.24
CA LEU A 113 -25.86 30.92 3.14
C LEU A 113 -24.55 31.71 2.91
N VAL A 114 -23.42 31.18 3.37
CA VAL A 114 -22.13 31.89 3.32
C VAL A 114 -21.30 31.47 2.10
N HIS A 115 -21.48 30.25 1.58
CA HIS A 115 -20.94 29.83 0.29
C HIS A 115 -21.71 28.63 -0.27
N ALA A 116 -22.46 28.83 -1.37
CA ALA A 116 -23.16 27.74 -2.06
C ALA A 116 -22.19 26.64 -2.55
N ASP A 117 -20.95 27.01 -2.92
CA ASP A 117 -19.90 26.09 -3.36
C ASP A 117 -19.36 25.17 -2.26
N TYR A 118 -19.61 25.47 -0.97
CA TYR A 118 -19.10 24.69 0.17
C TYR A 118 -20.12 23.69 0.72
N MET A 119 -21.36 23.71 0.21
CA MET A 119 -22.28 22.59 0.38
C MET A 119 -22.13 21.56 -0.75
N ASP A 120 -21.15 21.72 -1.62
CA ASP A 120 -20.74 20.66 -2.53
C ASP A 120 -20.40 19.43 -1.69
N GLU A 121 -21.11 18.34 -1.95
CA GLU A 121 -20.97 17.10 -1.20
C GLU A 121 -19.53 16.58 -1.27
N GLU A 122 -18.84 16.94 -2.35
CA GLU A 122 -17.44 16.66 -2.56
C GLU A 122 -16.55 17.36 -1.51
N GLU A 123 -16.75 18.65 -1.26
CA GLU A 123 -15.94 19.40 -0.27
C GLU A 123 -16.11 18.86 1.16
N VAL A 124 -17.32 18.42 1.52
CA VAL A 124 -17.56 17.79 2.83
C VAL A 124 -16.83 16.45 2.94
N TYR A 125 -16.92 15.61 1.91
CA TYR A 125 -16.20 14.33 1.95
C TYR A 125 -14.68 14.51 1.85
N HIS A 126 -14.17 15.48 1.09
CA HIS A 126 -12.76 15.87 1.08
C HIS A 126 -12.28 16.17 2.50
N THR A 127 -13.01 17.04 3.20
CA THR A 127 -12.70 17.43 4.58
C THR A 127 -12.73 16.22 5.51
N ILE A 128 -13.76 15.36 5.43
CA ILE A 128 -13.83 14.13 6.22
C ILE A 128 -12.60 13.23 5.96
N LEU A 129 -12.24 13.03 4.69
CA LEU A 129 -11.13 12.17 4.32
C LEU A 129 -9.78 12.73 4.82
N HIS A 130 -9.58 14.03 4.72
CA HIS A 130 -8.41 14.75 5.23
C HIS A 130 -8.28 14.62 6.76
N GLU A 131 -9.34 14.95 7.50
CA GLU A 131 -9.29 14.94 8.96
C GLU A 131 -9.11 13.53 9.54
N ILE A 132 -9.65 12.50 8.89
CA ILE A 132 -9.36 11.10 9.27
C ILE A 132 -7.89 10.77 9.02
N GLY A 133 -7.25 11.34 8.00
CA GLY A 133 -5.80 11.23 7.78
C GLY A 133 -5.00 11.75 8.97
N HIS A 134 -5.39 12.91 9.53
CA HIS A 134 -4.81 13.39 10.78
C HIS A 134 -5.10 12.45 11.95
N ALA A 135 -6.33 11.95 12.07
CA ALA A 135 -6.71 11.04 13.15
C ALA A 135 -5.89 9.75 13.15
N VAL A 136 -5.42 9.27 11.98
CA VAL A 136 -4.52 8.10 11.88
C VAL A 136 -3.04 8.44 12.09
N GLY A 137 -2.69 9.71 12.31
CA GLY A 137 -1.36 10.18 12.68
C GLY A 137 -0.55 10.81 11.55
N LEU A 138 -1.15 11.07 10.37
CA LEU A 138 -0.49 11.80 9.29
C LEU A 138 -0.51 13.31 9.56
N GLY A 139 0.54 14.00 9.11
CA GLY A 139 0.54 15.46 9.01
C GLY A 139 0.15 15.95 7.63
N HIS A 140 0.47 17.21 7.33
CA HIS A 140 0.20 17.77 6.01
C HIS A 140 1.18 17.26 4.96
N SER A 141 0.63 16.88 3.80
CA SER A 141 1.43 16.53 2.64
C SER A 141 1.96 17.80 1.95
N PRO A 142 3.20 17.79 1.43
CA PRO A 142 3.69 18.83 0.52
C PRO A 142 3.23 18.61 -0.93
N PHE A 143 2.56 17.50 -1.25
CA PHE A 143 2.21 17.12 -2.62
C PHE A 143 0.79 17.55 -2.98
N LYS A 144 0.64 18.48 -3.94
CA LYS A 144 -0.66 19.09 -4.30
C LYS A 144 -1.79 18.13 -4.70
N ARG A 145 -1.47 16.88 -5.05
CA ARG A 145 -2.45 15.85 -5.45
C ARG A 145 -2.89 14.94 -4.30
N ASP A 146 -2.28 15.10 -3.14
CA ASP A 146 -2.61 14.33 -1.95
C ASP A 146 -3.81 14.95 -1.23
N ILE A 147 -4.62 14.10 -0.57
CA ILE A 147 -5.72 14.57 0.26
C ILE A 147 -5.18 15.35 1.46
N MET A 148 -4.00 15.00 1.98
CA MET A 148 -3.40 15.67 3.13
C MET A 148 -2.72 17.00 2.79
N TYR A 149 -2.77 17.46 1.53
CA TYR A 149 -2.17 18.73 1.15
C TYR A 149 -2.97 19.94 1.67
N THR A 150 -2.23 20.97 2.09
CA THR A 150 -2.81 22.26 2.46
C THR A 150 -2.11 23.40 1.69
N PRO A 151 -2.84 24.40 1.18
CA PRO A 151 -4.31 24.59 1.27
C PRO A 151 -5.11 23.59 0.42
N HIS A 152 -6.35 23.32 0.81
CA HIS A 152 -7.25 22.37 0.13
C HIS A 152 -7.34 22.64 -1.38
N GLN A 153 -7.42 21.56 -2.17
CA GLN A 153 -7.56 21.61 -3.61
C GLN A 153 -8.90 21.01 -4.01
N LYS A 154 -9.72 21.81 -4.70
CA LYS A 154 -11.05 21.39 -5.17
C LYS A 154 -10.95 20.16 -6.10
N GLY A 155 -11.86 19.21 -5.92
CA GLY A 155 -11.97 18.00 -6.76
C GLY A 155 -11.04 16.84 -6.36
N ILE A 156 -10.24 16.97 -5.30
CA ILE A 156 -9.46 15.84 -4.77
C ILE A 156 -10.31 15.05 -3.80
N MET A 157 -10.80 13.90 -4.25
CA MET A 157 -11.78 13.07 -3.53
C MET A 157 -11.26 11.67 -3.20
N HIS A 158 -9.95 11.50 -3.27
CA HIS A 158 -9.26 10.23 -3.11
C HIS A 158 -7.92 10.45 -2.40
N VAL A 159 -7.41 9.38 -1.79
CA VAL A 159 -6.10 9.36 -1.16
C VAL A 159 -5.01 9.29 -2.25
N GLY A 160 -4.06 10.23 -2.22
CA GLY A 160 -2.99 10.32 -3.20
C GLY A 160 -1.87 9.29 -2.98
N ASP A 161 -0.91 9.23 -3.91
CA ASP A 161 0.21 8.30 -3.81
C ASP A 161 1.17 8.65 -2.66
N GLY A 162 1.36 9.94 -2.39
CA GLY A 162 2.19 10.40 -1.28
C GLY A 162 1.57 10.05 0.07
N ASP A 163 0.24 10.17 0.18
CA ASP A 163 -0.53 9.74 1.35
C ASP A 163 -0.44 8.24 1.56
N ARG A 164 -0.69 7.46 0.51
CA ARG A 164 -0.62 6.00 0.52
C ARG A 164 0.76 5.53 0.96
N LEU A 165 1.82 6.11 0.41
CA LEU A 165 3.19 5.75 0.77
C LEU A 165 3.49 6.12 2.22
N SER A 166 3.10 7.32 2.64
CA SER A 166 3.32 7.82 4.00
C SER A 166 2.61 6.95 5.04
N ILE A 167 1.32 6.66 4.88
CA ILE A 167 0.60 5.82 5.85
C ILE A 167 1.21 4.42 5.98
N ASN A 168 1.65 3.84 4.85
CA ASN A 168 2.26 2.52 4.85
C ASN A 168 3.59 2.50 5.60
N TRP A 169 4.43 3.52 5.44
CA TRP A 169 5.70 3.62 6.15
C TRP A 169 5.51 3.98 7.62
N LEU A 170 4.57 4.89 7.95
CA LEU A 170 4.22 5.26 9.33
C LEU A 170 3.95 4.00 10.16
N TYR A 171 3.11 3.09 9.65
CA TYR A 171 2.73 1.86 10.34
C TYR A 171 3.70 0.68 10.10
N THR A 172 4.73 0.85 9.26
CA THR A 172 5.85 -0.11 9.18
C THR A 172 6.85 0.12 10.32
N PHE A 173 7.06 1.38 10.69
CA PHE A 173 8.03 1.74 11.72
C PHE A 173 7.49 1.50 13.14
N PRO A 174 8.35 1.14 14.11
CA PRO A 174 7.91 1.00 15.49
C PRO A 174 7.57 2.37 16.09
N GLN A 175 6.51 2.41 16.90
CA GLN A 175 6.08 3.61 17.63
C GLN A 175 7.19 4.11 18.56
N GLY A 176 7.34 5.42 18.67
CA GLY A 176 8.26 6.05 19.62
C GLY A 176 9.73 5.84 19.29
N LYS A 177 10.08 5.40 18.08
CA LYS A 177 11.48 5.34 17.65
C LYS A 177 11.93 6.68 17.10
N SER A 178 13.18 7.04 17.42
CA SER A 178 13.83 8.20 16.82
C SER A 178 14.22 7.92 15.36
N VAL A 179 14.44 8.99 14.59
CA VAL A 179 14.88 8.88 13.20
C VAL A 179 16.19 8.10 13.09
N ALA A 180 17.13 8.32 14.02
CA ALA A 180 18.41 7.60 14.08
C ALA A 180 18.23 6.10 14.35
N GLU A 181 17.35 5.70 15.29
CA GLU A 181 17.05 4.29 15.54
C GLU A 181 16.42 3.62 14.31
N ILE A 182 15.51 4.31 13.61
CA ILE A 182 14.90 3.81 12.38
C ILE A 182 15.97 3.68 11.29
N ALA A 183 16.77 4.71 11.05
CA ALA A 183 17.81 4.70 10.02
C ALA A 183 18.83 3.57 10.25
N SER A 184 19.28 3.41 11.50
CA SER A 184 20.20 2.34 11.92
C SER A 184 19.64 0.95 11.62
N LYS A 185 18.35 0.69 11.91
CA LYS A 185 17.69 -0.60 11.63
C LYS A 185 17.76 -0.99 10.15
N TYR A 186 17.73 -0.02 9.22
CA TYR A 186 17.79 -0.29 7.78
C TYR A 186 19.20 -0.12 7.19
N GLY A 187 20.20 0.17 8.03
CA GLY A 187 21.57 0.41 7.59
C GLY A 187 21.65 1.59 6.60
N VAL A 188 20.94 2.67 6.91
CA VAL A 188 21.00 3.96 6.21
C VAL A 188 21.28 5.06 7.22
N GLY A 189 21.84 6.19 6.77
CA GLY A 189 21.99 7.39 7.60
C GLY A 189 20.96 8.46 7.23
N GLY A 190 20.69 9.39 8.15
CA GLY A 190 19.82 10.55 7.92
C GLY A 190 19.25 11.09 9.22
N SER A 191 18.94 12.39 9.24
CA SER A 191 18.28 13.08 10.36
C SER A 191 16.82 13.43 10.09
N ASP A 192 16.40 13.40 8.82
CA ASP A 192 15.03 13.58 8.36
C ASP A 192 14.46 12.21 7.96
N ILE A 193 13.26 11.87 8.46
CA ILE A 193 12.67 10.54 8.23
C ILE A 193 12.25 10.31 6.78
N ASP A 194 11.88 11.35 6.04
CA ASP A 194 11.51 11.24 4.63
C ASP A 194 12.74 10.93 3.77
N GLU A 195 13.88 11.52 4.10
CA GLU A 195 15.17 11.17 3.51
C GLU A 195 15.55 9.72 3.81
N VAL A 196 15.38 9.28 5.06
CA VAL A 196 15.63 7.90 5.48
C VAL A 196 14.77 6.93 4.66
N VAL A 197 13.46 7.19 4.53
CA VAL A 197 12.55 6.38 3.71
C VAL A 197 13.01 6.34 2.26
N ALA A 198 13.33 7.49 1.66
CA ALA A 198 13.77 7.53 0.27
C ALA A 198 15.10 6.77 0.05
N LYS A 199 16.03 6.75 1.02
CA LYS A 199 17.24 5.92 0.99
C LYS A 199 16.92 4.44 1.12
N ILE A 200 15.98 4.06 2.00
CA ILE A 200 15.53 2.67 2.14
C ILE A 200 14.94 2.18 0.82
N ILE A 201 14.03 2.96 0.23
CA ILE A 201 13.42 2.65 -1.07
C ILE A 201 14.50 2.54 -2.14
N SER A 202 15.47 3.46 -2.20
CA SER A 202 16.55 3.41 -3.19
C SER A 202 17.47 2.21 -3.01
N LYS A 203 17.78 1.84 -1.77
CA LYS A 203 18.58 0.65 -1.43
C LYS A 203 17.85 -0.64 -1.80
N GLN A 204 16.53 -0.68 -1.64
CA GLN A 204 15.69 -1.79 -2.06
C GLN A 204 15.42 -1.79 -3.58
N ALA A 205 15.38 -0.62 -4.22
CA ALA A 205 15.21 -0.50 -5.68
C ALA A 205 16.48 -0.89 -6.44
N LYS A 206 17.66 -0.76 -5.80
CA LYS A 206 18.94 -1.24 -6.35
C LYS A 206 19.01 -2.76 -6.52
N THR A 207 17.98 -3.50 -6.13
CA THR A 207 17.89 -4.93 -6.38
C THR A 207 17.06 -5.27 -7.61
N GLU A 208 16.63 -4.36 -8.50
CA GLU A 208 16.03 -4.79 -9.79
C GLU A 208 17.03 -5.60 -10.64
N PHE A 209 18.31 -5.24 -10.62
CA PHE A 209 19.38 -6.04 -11.25
C PHE A 209 19.62 -7.37 -10.51
N GLU A 210 19.49 -7.39 -9.18
CA GLU A 210 19.56 -8.62 -8.37
C GLU A 210 18.29 -9.49 -8.49
N LYS A 211 17.11 -8.89 -8.68
CA LYS A 211 15.84 -9.56 -8.97
C LYS A 211 15.86 -10.16 -10.36
N VAL A 212 16.50 -9.51 -11.35
CA VAL A 212 16.77 -10.12 -12.65
C VAL A 212 17.79 -11.25 -12.49
N LYS A 213 18.85 -11.07 -11.70
CA LYS A 213 19.81 -12.15 -11.39
C LYS A 213 19.16 -13.37 -10.72
N ASP A 214 18.16 -13.16 -9.86
CA ASP A 214 17.41 -14.23 -9.18
C ASP A 214 16.29 -14.84 -10.05
N ASN A 215 15.83 -14.13 -11.09
CA ASN A 215 14.86 -14.63 -12.08
C ASN A 215 15.50 -15.18 -13.37
N VAL A 216 16.81 -15.01 -13.54
CA VAL A 216 17.59 -15.80 -14.50
C VAL A 216 17.77 -17.16 -13.84
N GLU A 217 17.00 -18.17 -14.26
CA GLU A 217 17.28 -19.55 -13.89
C GLU A 217 18.79 -19.79 -14.06
N PRO A 218 19.49 -20.41 -13.09
CA PRO A 218 20.86 -20.83 -13.33
C PRO A 218 20.78 -21.68 -14.59
N THR A 219 21.33 -21.20 -15.70
CA THR A 219 21.42 -21.96 -16.95
C THR A 219 21.87 -23.34 -16.52
N GLN A 220 21.01 -24.35 -16.72
CA GLN A 220 21.25 -25.72 -16.27
C GLN A 220 22.73 -25.98 -16.45
N GLN A 221 23.42 -26.24 -15.33
CA GLN A 221 24.85 -26.44 -15.35
C GLN A 221 25.05 -27.68 -16.22
N ARG A 222 25.30 -27.47 -17.51
CA ARG A 222 25.33 -28.54 -18.51
C ARG A 222 26.34 -29.54 -18.01
N ASN A 223 25.87 -30.74 -17.67
CA ASN A 223 26.77 -31.81 -17.28
C ASN A 223 27.45 -32.29 -18.57
N LEU A 224 28.55 -31.62 -18.92
CA LEU A 224 29.30 -31.88 -20.16
C LEU A 224 29.74 -33.35 -20.26
N LEU A 225 29.85 -34.06 -19.13
CA LEU A 225 30.13 -35.49 -19.09
C LEU A 225 28.95 -36.32 -19.62
N GLU A 226 27.73 -36.03 -19.17
CA GLU A 226 26.50 -36.71 -19.62
C GLU A 226 26.21 -36.42 -21.10
N GLU A 227 26.40 -35.18 -21.56
CA GLU A 227 26.25 -34.83 -22.98
C GLU A 227 27.29 -35.56 -23.84
N SER A 228 28.54 -35.65 -23.37
CA SER A 228 29.61 -36.43 -24.01
C SER A 228 29.22 -37.91 -24.14
N GLU A 229 28.70 -38.50 -23.07
CA GLU A 229 28.28 -39.91 -23.05
C GLU A 229 27.08 -40.16 -23.97
N ALA A 230 26.10 -39.25 -23.99
CA ALA A 230 24.96 -39.31 -24.89
C ALA A 230 25.39 -39.24 -26.37
N ILE A 231 26.33 -38.37 -26.72
CA ILE A 231 26.88 -38.26 -28.07
C ILE A 231 27.64 -39.55 -28.44
N ALA A 232 28.42 -40.11 -27.52
CA ALA A 232 29.12 -41.37 -27.75
C ALA A 232 28.15 -42.53 -28.00
N ASN A 233 27.07 -42.61 -27.23
CA ASN A 233 26.02 -43.61 -27.39
C ASN A 233 25.28 -43.44 -28.72
N LEU A 234 24.93 -42.21 -29.12
CA LEU A 234 24.34 -41.93 -30.43
C LEU A 234 25.24 -42.37 -31.58
N ARG A 235 26.54 -42.11 -31.49
CA ARG A 235 27.52 -42.59 -32.49
C ARG A 235 27.57 -44.11 -32.55
N LYS A 236 27.54 -44.78 -31.39
CA LYS A 236 27.50 -46.24 -31.31
C LYS A 236 26.24 -46.81 -31.98
N TYR A 237 25.06 -46.25 -31.71
CA TYR A 237 23.83 -46.67 -32.38
C TYR A 237 23.87 -46.42 -33.89
N HIS A 238 24.40 -45.28 -34.32
CA HIS A 238 24.54 -44.97 -35.74
C HIS A 238 25.46 -45.98 -36.45
N MET A 239 26.62 -46.31 -35.87
CA MET A 239 27.50 -47.36 -36.39
C MET A 239 26.82 -48.74 -36.42
N ALA A 240 26.04 -49.07 -35.39
CA ALA A 240 25.30 -50.32 -35.37
C ALA A 240 24.28 -50.39 -36.51
N LEU A 241 23.53 -49.31 -36.76
CA LEU A 241 22.57 -49.22 -37.86
C LEU A 241 23.24 -49.31 -39.24
N GLN A 242 24.41 -48.70 -39.41
CA GLN A 242 25.19 -48.81 -40.66
C GLN A 242 25.67 -50.25 -40.93
N ASN A 243 25.87 -51.04 -39.88
CA ASN A 243 26.35 -52.42 -39.97
C ASN A 243 25.21 -53.47 -40.01
N ILE A 244 23.94 -53.05 -40.01
CA ILE A 244 22.82 -53.98 -40.24
C ILE A 244 22.85 -54.41 -41.72
N LYS A 245 23.36 -55.61 -41.97
CA LYS A 245 23.19 -56.29 -43.25
C LYS A 245 21.96 -57.19 -43.17
N ILE A 246 20.91 -56.84 -43.90
CA ILE A 246 19.75 -57.71 -44.08
C ILE A 246 20.22 -58.92 -44.90
N SER A 247 19.97 -60.15 -44.42
CA SER A 247 20.35 -61.35 -45.17
C SER A 247 19.54 -61.46 -46.46
N ASN A 248 20.13 -62.10 -47.49
CA ASN A 248 19.44 -62.31 -48.76
C ASN A 248 18.14 -63.12 -48.57
N ASP A 249 18.15 -64.11 -47.66
CA ASP A 249 16.96 -64.91 -47.32
C ASP A 249 15.83 -64.07 -46.72
N LEU A 250 16.16 -63.15 -45.79
CA LEU A 250 15.16 -62.26 -45.21
C LEU A 250 14.61 -61.28 -46.25
N THR A 251 15.47 -60.84 -47.18
CA THR A 251 15.07 -59.96 -48.30
C THR A 251 14.12 -60.68 -49.26
N GLU A 252 14.39 -61.94 -49.59
CA GLU A 252 13.52 -62.82 -50.39
C GLU A 252 12.16 -63.02 -49.72
N GLN A 253 12.14 -63.31 -48.40
CA GLN A 253 10.89 -63.46 -47.64
C GLN A 253 10.06 -62.17 -47.62
N ILE A 254 10.68 -61.01 -47.39
CA ILE A 254 10.00 -59.71 -47.43
C ILE A 254 9.42 -59.46 -48.83
N ARG A 255 10.18 -59.73 -49.90
CA ARG A 255 9.70 -59.59 -51.29
C ARG A 255 8.56 -60.54 -51.62
N LYS A 256 8.61 -61.78 -51.13
CA LYS A 256 7.55 -62.77 -51.33
C LYS A 256 6.25 -62.32 -50.65
N ASN A 257 6.31 -61.92 -49.38
CA ASN A 257 5.15 -61.37 -48.66
C ASN A 257 4.57 -60.14 -49.37
N TYR A 258 5.42 -59.24 -49.88
CA TYR A 258 4.94 -58.07 -50.62
C TYR A 258 4.26 -58.43 -51.95
N ARG A 259 4.71 -59.50 -52.63
CA ARG A 259 4.07 -60.03 -53.84
C ARG A 259 2.74 -60.71 -53.52
N ASP A 260 2.68 -61.47 -52.43
CA ASP A 260 1.48 -62.20 -52.00
C ASP A 260 0.39 -61.25 -51.47
N MET A 261 0.75 -60.09 -50.92
CA MET A 261 -0.21 -59.04 -50.52
C MET A 261 -0.76 -58.20 -51.69
N ASN A 262 -0.13 -58.26 -52.86
CA ASN A 262 -0.51 -57.48 -54.06
C ASN A 262 -1.00 -58.38 -55.21
N ARG A 263 -1.40 -59.62 -54.90
CA ARG A 263 -2.13 -60.55 -55.79
C ARG A 263 -3.53 -60.77 -55.25
#